data_AF-A0A358SMG8-F1
#
_entry.id   AF-A0A358SMG8-F1
#
_cell.length_a   1.000
_cell.length_b   1.000
_cell.length_c   1.000
_cell.angle_alpha   90.00
_cell.angle_beta   90.00
_cell.angle_gamma   90.00
#
_symmetry.space_group_name_H-M   'P 1'
#
loop_
_entity.id
_entity.type
_entity.pdbx_description
1 polymer ?
#
loop_
_entity_poly.entity_id
_entity_poly.type
_entity_poly.pdbx_seq_one_letter_code
_entity_poly.pdbx_strand_id
1 'polypeptide(L)'
;LPAESDTGMFGGNPNWRGPVWFPINLLIIRALLHYYLYYGDDFTIECPTGSGHQMTLFEVAKEISDRLISVFRRDQSGHRPVYGGMATFQDDPHWRDLLLFHEYFHGDNGAGLGASHQTGWTGAVARLIQLFGSVGAAEVLHGPPLPLAHPYQPPSGP
;
A
#
# COMPACT_ATOMS: atom_id res chain seq x y z
N LEU A 1 -8.28 -16.26 15.55
CA LEU A 1 -8.47 -14.88 16.12
C LEU A 1 -8.16 -13.87 15.00
N PRO A 2 -8.76 -12.67 14.91
CA PRO A 2 -8.34 -11.70 13.90
C PRO A 2 -6.85 -11.37 14.13
N ALA A 3 -6.02 -11.50 13.10
CA ALA A 3 -4.56 -11.36 13.15
C ALA A 3 -3.77 -12.36 14.04
N GLU A 4 -4.37 -13.47 14.49
CA GLU A 4 -3.64 -14.59 15.10
C GLU A 4 -4.08 -15.93 14.49
N SER A 5 -3.11 -16.75 14.08
CA SER A 5 -3.34 -18.07 13.47
C SER A 5 -3.74 -19.12 14.51
N ASP A 6 -4.70 -19.97 14.13
CA ASP A 6 -5.29 -21.00 14.98
C ASP A 6 -4.57 -22.37 14.88
N THR A 7 -3.42 -22.48 14.19
CA THR A 7 -2.76 -23.78 13.91
C THR A 7 -1.31 -23.86 14.41
N GLY A 8 -0.89 -25.06 14.83
CA GLY A 8 0.38 -25.31 15.54
C GLY A 8 1.68 -25.03 14.78
N MET A 9 1.65 -24.87 13.45
CA MET A 9 2.81 -24.37 12.66
C MET A 9 3.08 -22.87 12.89
N PHE A 10 2.24 -22.19 13.68
CA PHE A 10 2.20 -20.74 13.81
C PHE A 10 2.48 -20.22 15.23
N GLY A 11 3.32 -20.89 16.03
CA GLY A 11 3.84 -20.36 17.32
C GLY A 11 5.14 -19.52 17.20
N GLY A 12 5.26 -18.44 18.00
CA GLY A 12 6.54 -17.80 18.35
C GLY A 12 6.67 -16.28 18.10
N ASN A 13 6.16 -15.76 16.99
CA ASN A 13 6.12 -14.31 16.69
C ASN A 13 4.91 -14.01 15.76
N PRO A 14 3.78 -13.50 16.28
CA PRO A 14 2.56 -13.29 15.49
C PRO A 14 2.69 -12.16 14.47
N ASN A 15 3.68 -11.28 14.62
CA ASN A 15 3.84 -10.06 13.81
C ASN A 15 4.01 -10.32 12.31
N TRP A 16 4.34 -11.54 11.84
CA TRP A 16 4.58 -11.85 10.42
C TRP A 16 3.55 -12.82 9.81
N ARG A 17 2.44 -13.08 10.51
CA ARG A 17 1.50 -14.17 10.17
C ARG A 17 0.09 -13.66 9.94
N GLY A 18 -0.07 -12.81 8.94
CA GLY A 18 -1.35 -12.16 8.60
C GLY A 18 -1.31 -10.64 8.43
N PRO A 19 -0.52 -9.86 9.19
CA PRO A 19 -0.54 -8.42 9.04
C PRO A 19 0.13 -7.95 7.75
N VAL A 20 -0.26 -6.76 7.31
CA VAL A 20 0.27 -6.07 6.15
C VAL A 20 1.54 -5.31 6.55
N TRP A 21 2.64 -5.62 5.85
CA TRP A 21 3.93 -4.96 6.01
C TRP A 21 4.30 -4.20 4.74
N PHE A 22 4.61 -2.91 4.87
CA PHE A 22 5.01 -2.08 3.74
C PHE A 22 6.25 -2.60 3.00
N PRO A 23 7.36 -2.99 3.66
CA PRO A 23 8.57 -3.44 2.96
C PRO A 23 8.31 -4.59 1.98
N ILE A 24 7.55 -5.60 2.41
CA ILE A 24 7.25 -6.77 1.58
C ILE A 24 6.34 -6.37 0.41
N ASN A 25 5.32 -5.56 0.65
CA ASN A 25 4.45 -5.10 -0.43
C ASN A 25 5.20 -4.23 -1.45
N LEU A 26 6.15 -3.39 -1.02
CA LEU A 26 6.98 -2.61 -1.95
C LEU A 26 7.83 -3.51 -2.84
N LEU A 27 8.38 -4.61 -2.31
CA LEU A 27 9.13 -5.59 -3.08
C LEU A 27 8.23 -6.32 -4.09
N ILE A 28 7.02 -6.69 -3.68
CA ILE A 28 6.02 -7.32 -4.56
C ILE A 28 5.63 -6.37 -5.69
N ILE A 29 5.28 -5.12 -5.38
CA ILE A 29 4.95 -4.09 -6.38
C ILE A 29 6.10 -3.91 -7.37
N ARG A 30 7.35 -3.82 -6.89
CA ARG A 30 8.53 -3.71 -7.76
C ARG A 30 8.69 -4.93 -8.67
N ALA A 31 8.49 -6.14 -8.14
CA ALA A 31 8.59 -7.36 -8.93
C ALA A 31 7.50 -7.42 -10.02
N LEU A 32 6.25 -7.09 -9.67
CA LEU A 32 5.13 -7.04 -10.62
C LEU A 32 5.40 -6.04 -11.76
N LEU A 33 5.85 -4.84 -11.45
CA LEU A 33 6.22 -3.84 -12.47
C LEU A 33 7.39 -4.32 -13.35
N HIS A 34 8.38 -5.02 -12.78
CA HIS A 34 9.47 -5.62 -13.56
C HIS A 34 8.93 -6.68 -14.52
N TYR A 35 8.12 -7.62 -14.04
CA TYR A 35 7.57 -8.66 -14.91
C TYR A 35 6.60 -8.10 -15.94
N TYR A 36 5.89 -7.01 -15.63
CA TYR A 36 5.05 -6.31 -16.59
C TYR A 36 5.86 -5.77 -17.78
N LEU A 37 7.07 -5.24 -17.56
CA LEU A 37 7.96 -4.82 -18.65
C LEU A 37 8.35 -5.96 -19.60
N TYR A 38 8.30 -7.21 -19.12
CA TYR A 38 8.60 -8.39 -19.93
C TYR A 38 7.36 -8.94 -20.63
N TYR A 39 6.24 -9.08 -19.91
CA TYR A 39 5.04 -9.74 -20.42
C TYR A 39 4.03 -8.80 -21.10
N GLY A 40 4.07 -7.50 -20.82
CA GLY A 40 3.13 -6.53 -21.36
C GLY A 40 1.68 -6.78 -20.94
N ASP A 41 0.76 -6.31 -21.78
CA ASP A 41 -0.69 -6.39 -21.55
C ASP A 41 -1.29 -7.77 -21.83
N ASP A 42 -0.56 -8.65 -22.52
CA ASP A 42 -1.04 -9.98 -22.91
C ASP A 42 -1.09 -10.98 -21.75
N PHE A 43 -0.35 -10.70 -20.66
CA PHE A 43 -0.34 -11.56 -19.48
C PHE A 43 -1.19 -10.97 -18.36
N THR A 44 -2.30 -11.63 -18.06
CA THR A 44 -3.20 -11.27 -16.97
C THR A 44 -3.29 -12.37 -15.93
N ILE A 45 -3.52 -11.98 -14.68
CA ILE A 45 -3.83 -12.87 -13.58
C ILE A 45 -5.11 -12.44 -12.89
N GLU A 46 -5.75 -13.37 -12.19
CA GLU A 46 -6.93 -13.05 -11.39
C GLU A 46 -6.53 -12.23 -10.15
N CYS A 47 -7.11 -11.03 -9.99
CA CYS A 47 -6.89 -10.22 -8.80
C CYS A 47 -8.15 -9.40 -8.44
N PRO A 48 -8.68 -9.55 -7.21
CA PRO A 48 -8.29 -10.52 -6.18
C PRO A 48 -8.58 -11.97 -6.57
N THR A 49 -7.87 -12.92 -5.98
CA THR A 49 -8.12 -14.36 -6.15
C THR A 49 -9.58 -14.70 -5.83
N GLY A 50 -10.23 -15.47 -6.69
CA GLY A 50 -11.65 -15.85 -6.57
C GLY A 50 -12.66 -14.78 -7.00
N SER A 51 -12.22 -13.63 -7.51
CA SER A 51 -13.12 -12.56 -7.96
C SER A 51 -13.56 -12.67 -9.44
N GLY A 52 -12.88 -13.48 -10.24
CA GLY A 52 -13.05 -13.56 -11.70
C GLY A 52 -12.46 -12.39 -12.49
N HIS A 53 -11.98 -11.33 -11.84
CA HIS A 53 -11.40 -10.17 -12.51
C HIS A 53 -9.96 -10.44 -12.93
N GLN A 54 -9.71 -10.38 -14.25
CA GLN A 54 -8.37 -10.49 -14.81
C GLN A 54 -7.73 -9.10 -14.87
N MET A 55 -6.49 -9.01 -14.40
CA MET A 55 -5.69 -7.80 -14.35
C MET A 55 -4.29 -8.08 -14.88
N THR A 56 -3.73 -7.15 -15.64
CA THR A 56 -2.30 -7.11 -15.97
C THR A 56 -1.45 -6.96 -14.71
N LEU A 57 -0.15 -7.28 -14.81
CA LEU A 57 0.75 -7.12 -13.66
C LEU A 57 0.90 -5.65 -13.20
N PHE A 58 0.74 -4.68 -14.11
CA PHE A 58 0.68 -3.26 -13.75
C PHE A 58 -0.55 -2.95 -12.90
N GLU A 59 -1.72 -3.41 -13.33
CA GLU A 59 -2.98 -3.20 -12.62
C GLU A 59 -2.97 -3.86 -11.23
N VAL A 60 -2.41 -5.06 -11.12
CA VAL A 60 -2.22 -5.74 -9.81
C VAL A 60 -1.29 -4.92 -8.91
N ALA A 61 -0.18 -4.40 -9.44
CA ALA A 61 0.73 -3.56 -8.67
C ALA A 61 0.05 -2.29 -8.17
N LYS A 62 -0.78 -1.67 -9.03
CA LYS A 62 -1.58 -0.50 -8.70
C LYS A 62 -2.67 -0.81 -7.66
N GLU A 63 -3.38 -1.93 -7.79
CA GLU A 63 -4.40 -2.38 -6.85
C GLU A 63 -3.83 -2.58 -5.44
N ILE A 64 -2.66 -3.22 -5.32
CA ILE A 64 -1.95 -3.35 -4.04
C ILE A 64 -1.58 -1.97 -3.48
N SER A 65 -1.04 -1.09 -4.33
CA SER A 65 -0.69 0.28 -3.94
C SER A 65 -1.92 1.06 -3.42
N ASP A 66 -3.04 1.01 -4.14
CA ASP A 66 -4.27 1.70 -3.77
C ASP A 66 -4.82 1.20 -2.44
N ARG A 67 -4.74 -0.10 -2.16
CA ARG A 67 -5.09 -0.68 -0.84
C ARG A 67 -4.18 -0.17 0.27
N LEU A 68 -2.87 -0.13 0.08
CA LEU A 68 -1.94 0.42 1.06
C LEU A 68 -2.21 1.90 1.34
N ILE A 69 -2.50 2.68 0.30
CA ILE A 69 -2.86 4.11 0.43
C ILE A 69 -4.21 4.25 1.16
N SER A 70 -5.18 3.37 0.89
CA SER A 70 -6.52 3.43 1.47
C SER A 70 -6.51 3.33 3.01
N VAL A 71 -5.51 2.67 3.59
CA VAL A 71 -5.33 2.57 5.05
C VAL A 71 -5.24 3.95 5.71
N PHE A 72 -4.69 4.93 5.00
CA PHE A 72 -4.55 6.30 5.48
C PHE A 72 -5.69 7.20 5.07
N ARG A 73 -6.65 6.77 4.25
CA ARG A 73 -7.75 7.62 3.75
C ARG A 73 -8.97 7.51 4.65
N ARG A 74 -9.75 8.59 4.71
CA ARG A 74 -11.09 8.51 5.29
C ARG A 74 -12.00 7.72 4.36
N ASP A 75 -12.77 6.81 4.93
CA ASP A 75 -13.85 6.11 4.25
C ASP A 75 -15.13 6.95 4.21
N GLN A 76 -16.23 6.33 3.81
CA GLN A 76 -17.55 6.98 3.71
C GLN A 76 -18.11 7.40 5.09
N SER A 77 -17.67 6.76 6.17
CA SER A 77 -18.02 7.13 7.55
C SER A 77 -17.14 8.25 8.12
N GLY A 78 -16.11 8.66 7.38
CA GLY A 78 -15.15 9.68 7.81
C GLY A 78 -14.00 9.12 8.65
N HIS A 79 -13.91 7.81 8.84
CA HIS A 79 -12.89 7.14 9.64
C HIS A 79 -11.74 6.62 8.77
N ARG A 80 -10.54 6.58 9.35
CA ARG A 80 -9.34 6.04 8.69
C ARG A 80 -9.03 4.64 9.25
N PRO A 81 -8.80 3.63 8.39
CA PRO A 81 -8.42 2.30 8.86
C PRO A 81 -7.21 2.30 9.80
N VAL A 82 -6.19 3.14 9.54
CA VAL A 82 -4.95 3.22 10.35
C VAL A 82 -5.20 3.42 11.85
N TYR A 83 -6.27 4.11 12.23
CA TYR A 83 -6.59 4.35 13.64
C TYR A 83 -7.46 3.26 14.27
N GLY A 84 -8.01 2.33 13.48
CA GLY A 84 -8.88 1.27 13.97
C GLY A 84 -9.95 1.81 14.92
N GLY A 85 -10.03 1.23 16.13
CA GLY A 85 -10.96 1.64 17.18
C GLY A 85 -10.51 2.81 18.06
N MET A 86 -9.42 3.52 17.73
CA MET A 86 -8.90 4.62 18.54
C MET A 86 -9.71 5.90 18.35
N ALA A 87 -10.83 6.04 19.08
CA ALA A 87 -11.79 7.15 18.94
C ALA A 87 -11.14 8.55 18.96
N THR A 88 -10.15 8.78 19.82
CA THR A 88 -9.41 10.07 19.86
C THR A 88 -8.84 10.44 18.50
N PHE A 89 -8.23 9.50 17.79
CA PHE A 89 -7.63 9.77 16.48
C PHE A 89 -8.64 9.68 15.33
N GLN A 90 -9.83 9.11 15.54
CA GLN A 90 -10.89 9.13 14.54
C GLN A 90 -11.69 10.44 14.57
N ASP A 91 -12.10 10.86 15.76
CA ASP A 91 -13.19 11.83 15.93
C ASP A 91 -12.71 13.20 16.40
N ASP A 92 -11.63 13.28 17.19
CA ASP A 92 -11.17 14.56 17.76
C ASP A 92 -10.62 15.48 16.66
N PRO A 93 -11.16 16.70 16.49
CA PRO A 93 -10.78 17.61 15.41
C PRO A 93 -9.31 18.06 15.47
N HIS A 94 -8.65 17.95 16.62
CA HIS A 94 -7.25 18.31 16.80
C HIS A 94 -6.30 17.15 16.49
N TRP A 95 -6.76 15.91 16.58
CA TRP A 95 -5.91 14.71 16.42
C TRP A 95 -6.18 13.96 15.12
N ARG A 96 -7.39 14.02 14.56
CA ARG A 96 -7.85 13.18 13.44
C ARG A 96 -7.14 13.36 12.10
N ASP A 97 -6.31 14.39 11.99
CA ASP A 97 -5.50 14.68 10.80
C ASP A 97 -3.99 14.58 11.07
N LEU A 98 -3.59 14.16 12.28
CA LEU A 98 -2.20 13.88 12.64
C LEU A 98 -1.89 12.39 12.39
N LEU A 99 -1.58 12.07 11.13
CA LEU A 99 -1.34 10.69 10.68
C LEU A 99 -0.16 10.04 11.41
N LEU A 100 -0.41 8.85 11.95
CA LEU A 100 0.60 7.98 12.53
C LEU A 100 1.10 6.97 11.49
N PHE A 101 2.37 6.61 11.60
CA PHE A 101 3.02 5.65 10.70
C PHE A 101 3.39 4.42 11.52
N HIS A 102 2.59 3.37 11.37
CA HIS A 102 2.73 2.16 12.15
C HIS A 102 3.74 1.18 11.53
N GLU A 103 4.26 0.29 12.36
CA GLU A 103 5.23 -0.74 11.97
C GLU A 103 4.60 -1.73 10.97
N TYR A 104 3.37 -2.15 11.24
CA TYR A 104 2.56 -3.04 10.40
C TYR A 104 1.07 -2.78 10.62
N PHE A 105 0.22 -3.39 9.81
CA PHE A 105 -1.22 -3.15 9.81
C PHE A 105 -2.00 -4.46 9.92
N HIS A 106 -3.13 -4.43 10.61
CA HIS A 106 -4.00 -5.59 10.75
C HIS A 106 -4.54 -6.01 9.37
N GLY A 107 -4.44 -7.30 9.04
CA GLY A 107 -4.78 -7.83 7.70
C GLY A 107 -6.25 -7.63 7.30
N ASP A 108 -7.17 -7.74 8.27
CA ASP A 108 -8.61 -7.67 7.96
C ASP A 108 -9.19 -6.25 7.90
N ASN A 109 -8.68 -5.32 8.71
CA ASN A 109 -9.30 -4.00 8.90
C ASN A 109 -8.33 -2.82 8.75
N GLY A 110 -7.04 -3.06 8.49
CA GLY A 110 -6.05 -2.01 8.26
C GLY A 110 -5.63 -1.20 9.49
N ALA A 111 -6.01 -1.60 10.71
CA ALA A 111 -5.59 -0.92 11.93
C ALA A 111 -4.06 -0.92 12.06
N GLY A 112 -3.48 0.24 12.39
CA GLY A 112 -2.05 0.38 12.65
C GLY A 112 -1.64 -0.31 13.96
N LEU A 113 -0.57 -1.11 13.91
CA LEU A 113 -0.08 -1.91 15.03
C LEU A 113 1.45 -1.73 15.20
N GLY A 114 1.97 -2.15 16.35
CA GLY A 114 3.38 -1.95 16.70
C GLY A 114 3.72 -0.47 16.93
N ALA A 115 4.98 -0.09 16.71
CA ALA A 115 5.44 1.28 16.92
C ALA A 115 4.74 2.29 15.98
N SER A 116 4.20 3.39 16.51
CA SER A 116 3.37 4.37 15.78
C SER A 116 4.13 5.54 15.11
N HIS A 117 5.45 5.63 15.34
CA HIS A 117 6.36 6.60 14.71
C HIS A 117 7.37 5.92 13.76
N GLN A 118 6.95 4.85 13.12
CA GLN A 118 7.67 4.13 12.06
C GLN A 118 7.53 4.84 10.71
N THR A 119 7.88 6.14 10.65
CA THR A 119 8.04 6.89 9.38
C THR A 119 9.30 6.46 8.62
N GLY A 120 9.78 5.24 8.87
CA GLY A 120 10.75 4.54 8.04
C GLY A 120 10.07 3.97 6.80
N TRP A 121 9.88 2.66 6.76
CA TRP A 121 9.33 2.01 5.56
C TRP A 121 7.89 2.40 5.25
N THR A 122 7.07 2.72 6.26
CA THR A 122 5.66 3.08 6.04
C THR A 122 5.53 4.44 5.37
N GLY A 123 6.53 5.33 5.54
CA GLY A 123 6.62 6.60 4.81
C GLY A 123 6.70 6.43 3.28
N ALA A 124 7.09 5.25 2.79
CA ALA A 124 7.12 4.94 1.36
C ALA A 124 5.72 4.97 0.69
N VAL A 125 4.63 5.04 1.46
CA VAL A 125 3.28 5.32 0.91
C VAL A 125 3.27 6.58 0.05
N ALA A 126 4.05 7.61 0.41
CA ALA A 126 4.16 8.83 -0.40
C ALA A 126 4.75 8.54 -1.78
N ARG A 127 5.72 7.61 -1.87
CA ARG A 127 6.32 7.20 -3.14
C ARG A 127 5.34 6.40 -4.00
N LEU A 128 4.48 5.59 -3.38
CA LEU A 128 3.41 4.88 -4.09
C LEU A 128 2.40 5.85 -4.70
N ILE A 129 1.95 6.85 -3.93
CA ILE A 129 1.07 7.93 -4.42
C ILE A 129 1.71 8.65 -5.61
N GLN A 130 2.99 9.02 -5.47
CA GLN A 130 3.71 9.70 -6.54
C GLN A 130 3.83 8.82 -7.79
N LEU A 131 4.25 7.57 -7.65
CA LEU A 131 4.50 6.66 -8.76
C LEU A 131 3.24 6.42 -9.58
N PHE A 132 2.17 5.97 -8.95
CA PHE A 132 0.93 5.63 -9.67
C PHE A 132 0.05 6.84 -9.97
N GLY A 133 0.37 8.02 -9.39
CA GLY A 133 -0.22 9.29 -9.79
C GLY A 133 0.44 9.91 -11.03
N SER A 134 1.67 9.51 -11.39
CA SER A 134 2.43 10.09 -12.50
C SER A 134 2.75 9.13 -13.64
N VAL A 135 2.52 7.82 -13.46
CA VAL A 135 2.90 6.79 -14.42
C VAL A 135 1.70 5.89 -14.72
N GLY A 136 1.35 5.75 -16.00
CA GLY A 136 0.40 4.76 -16.49
C GLY A 136 1.07 3.54 -17.12
N ALA A 137 0.25 2.57 -17.48
CA ALA A 137 0.69 1.28 -18.02
C ALA A 137 1.49 1.44 -19.32
N ALA A 138 0.98 2.27 -20.26
CA ALA A 138 1.63 2.56 -21.52
C ALA A 138 2.99 3.26 -21.34
N GLU A 139 3.12 4.18 -20.38
CA GLU A 139 4.40 4.83 -20.07
C GLU A 139 5.42 3.85 -19.50
N VAL A 140 4.99 2.84 -18.75
CA VAL A 140 5.90 1.77 -18.30
C VAL A 140 6.41 0.95 -19.48
N LEU A 141 5.53 0.53 -20.40
CA LEU A 141 5.91 -0.36 -21.51
C LEU A 141 6.67 0.34 -22.64
N HIS A 142 6.28 1.57 -22.96
CA HIS A 142 6.73 2.26 -24.18
C HIS A 142 7.46 3.58 -23.88
N GLY A 143 7.42 4.04 -22.63
CA GLY A 143 8.11 5.25 -22.24
C GLY A 143 9.63 5.09 -22.18
N PRO A 144 10.37 6.21 -22.14
CA PRO A 144 11.79 6.16 -21.82
C PRO A 144 11.99 5.51 -20.44
N PRO A 145 13.16 4.90 -20.16
CA PRO A 145 13.42 4.28 -18.86
C PRO A 145 13.07 5.24 -17.73
N LEU A 146 12.03 4.91 -16.95
CA LEU A 146 11.54 5.78 -15.89
C LEU A 146 12.67 6.02 -14.89
N PRO A 147 13.11 7.27 -14.68
CA PRO A 147 13.96 7.55 -13.54
C PRO A 147 13.06 7.34 -12.31
N LEU A 148 13.36 6.31 -11.53
CA LEU A 148 12.67 6.01 -10.27
C LEU A 148 12.74 7.17 -9.24
N ALA A 149 13.38 8.28 -9.59
CA ALA A 149 13.13 9.62 -9.08
C ALA A 149 13.39 10.66 -10.19
N HIS A 150 12.38 11.45 -10.58
CA HIS A 150 12.66 12.72 -11.24
C HIS A 150 13.28 13.68 -10.21
N PRO A 151 14.32 14.46 -10.55
CA PRO A 151 14.79 15.54 -9.69
C PRO A 151 13.62 16.47 -9.35
N TYR A 152 13.52 16.90 -8.08
CA TYR A 152 12.53 17.89 -7.66
C TYR A 152 12.62 19.12 -8.57
N GLN A 153 11.52 19.41 -9.28
CA GLN A 153 11.36 20.64 -10.06
C GLN A 153 10.61 21.62 -9.15
N PRO A 154 11.26 22.69 -8.62
CA PRO A 154 10.54 23.71 -7.88
C PRO A 154 9.45 24.33 -8.77
N PRO A 155 8.31 24.75 -8.21
CA PRO A 155 7.29 25.43 -8.97
C PRO A 155 7.92 26.64 -9.66
N SER A 156 7.70 26.77 -10.97
CA SER A 156 7.98 28.00 -11.69
C SER A 156 7.22 29.12 -10.97
N GLY A 157 7.97 30.02 -10.33
CA GLY A 157 7.40 31.18 -9.66
C GLY A 157 6.62 32.07 -10.64
N PRO A 158 5.77 32.98 -10.11
CA PRO A 158 4.94 33.86 -10.92
C PRO A 158 5.74 34.76 -11.87
#